data_AF-A0A9E1SCX8-F1
#
_entry.id   AF-A0A9E1SCX8-F1
#
_cell.length_a   1.000
_cell.length_b   1.000
_cell.length_c   1.000
_cell.angle_alpha   90.00
_cell.angle_beta   90.00
_cell.angle_gamma   90.00
#
_symmetry.space_group_name_H-M   'P 1'
#
loop_
_entity.id
_entity.type
_entity.pdbx_description
1 polymer ?
#
loop_
_entity_poly.entity_id
_entity_poly.type
_entity_poly.pdbx_seq_one_letter_code
_entity_poly.pdbx_strand_id
1 'polypeptide(L)'
;MKSLFFSIVFVLVGFLGFSQEAIIQDSEVFKKSVVDGNISLILPTEITNDDVQKYSKYYTSFFNTSFNEKSHQVTFNMVNNDPKSRRVIIRFLSANGIQFARIGSNALPL
;
A
#
# COMPACT_ATOMS: atom_id res chain seq x y z
N MET A 1 -15.33 -10.10 40.70
CA MET A 1 -14.70 -8.79 40.37
C MET A 1 -13.32 -8.92 39.73
N LYS A 2 -12.45 -9.88 40.13
CA LYS A 2 -11.11 -10.05 39.54
C LYS A 2 -11.11 -10.42 38.04
N SER A 3 -12.09 -11.20 37.57
CA SER A 3 -12.21 -11.59 36.16
C SER A 3 -12.63 -10.44 35.23
N LEU A 4 -13.44 -9.50 35.72
CA LEU A 4 -13.87 -8.32 34.95
C LEU A 4 -12.70 -7.39 34.62
N PHE A 5 -11.75 -7.24 35.55
CA PHE A 5 -10.51 -6.49 35.31
C PHE A 5 -9.64 -7.15 34.23
N PHE A 6 -9.54 -8.49 34.23
CA PHE A 6 -8.80 -9.21 33.18
C PHE A 6 -9.44 -9.08 31.79
N SER A 7 -10.77 -9.12 31.70
CA SER A 7 -11.48 -8.93 30.43
C SER A 7 -11.32 -7.51 29.86
N ILE A 8 -11.30 -6.48 30.72
CA ILE A 8 -11.08 -5.09 30.30
C ILE A 8 -9.66 -4.87 29.77
N VAL A 9 -8.65 -5.46 30.43
CA VAL A 9 -7.26 -5.39 29.96
C VAL A 9 -7.09 -6.09 28.61
N PHE A 10 -7.77 -7.22 28.38
CA PHE A 10 -7.70 -7.95 27.11
C PHE A 10 -8.32 -7.18 25.93
N VAL A 11 -9.39 -6.41 26.19
CA VAL A 11 -10.03 -5.57 25.16
C VAL A 11 -9.19 -4.33 24.83
N LEU A 12 -8.48 -3.75 25.81
CA LEU A 12 -7.66 -2.54 25.60
C LEU A 12 -6.40 -2.80 24.77
N VAL A 13 -5.80 -3.99 24.85
CA VAL A 13 -4.60 -4.35 24.08
C VAL A 13 -4.93 -4.63 22.60
N GLY A 14 -6.18 -4.98 22.29
CA GLY A 14 -6.62 -5.32 20.93
C GLY A 14 -6.73 -4.15 19.94
N PHE A 15 -6.60 -2.91 20.40
CA PHE A 15 -6.81 -1.71 19.57
C PHE A 15 -5.53 -0.98 19.13
N LEU A 16 -4.34 -1.55 19.33
CA LEU A 16 -3.10 -1.01 18.75
C LEU A 16 -3.03 -1.37 17.26
N GLY A 17 -3.93 -0.79 16.45
CA GLY A 17 -3.87 -0.87 15.00
C GLY A 17 -2.78 0.07 14.47
N PHE A 18 -1.64 -0.47 14.10
CA PHE A 18 -0.65 0.29 13.33
C PHE A 18 -1.22 0.58 11.94
N SER A 19 -1.31 1.86 11.59
CA SER A 19 -1.71 2.28 10.25
C SER A 19 -0.57 1.97 9.28
N GLN A 20 -0.84 1.13 8.28
CA GLN A 20 0.12 0.79 7.24
C GLN A 20 0.17 1.89 6.17
N GLU A 21 1.38 2.31 5.81
CA GLU A 21 1.61 3.40 4.86
C GLU A 21 2.54 2.97 3.73
N ALA A 22 2.17 3.32 2.49
CA ALA A 22 3.08 3.23 1.35
C ALA A 22 3.92 4.51 1.28
N ILE A 23 5.23 4.39 1.02
CA ILE A 23 6.16 5.52 1.00
C ILE A 23 6.53 5.88 -0.43
N ILE A 24 6.37 7.17 -0.76
CA ILE A 24 6.91 7.82 -1.95
C ILE A 24 8.23 8.47 -1.55
N GLN A 25 9.36 7.86 -1.95
CA GLN A 25 10.69 8.32 -1.53
C GLN A 25 11.07 9.68 -2.10
N ASP A 26 10.85 9.88 -3.41
CA ASP A 26 11.20 11.10 -4.12
C ASP A 26 10.00 11.57 -4.95
N SER A 27 9.57 12.82 -4.70
CA SER A 27 8.40 13.40 -5.34
C SER A 27 8.55 13.63 -6.83
N GLU A 28 9.74 14.02 -7.29
CA GLU A 28 10.00 14.31 -8.70
C GLU A 28 10.12 13.01 -9.50
N VAL A 29 10.83 12.03 -8.94
CA VAL A 29 10.88 10.67 -9.50
C VAL A 29 9.47 10.07 -9.57
N PHE A 30 8.66 10.25 -8.53
CA PHE A 30 7.28 9.77 -8.53
C PHE A 30 6.42 10.45 -9.59
N LYS A 31 6.46 11.78 -9.72
CA LYS A 31 5.75 12.50 -10.78
C LYS A 31 6.15 12.00 -12.16
N LYS A 32 7.45 11.80 -12.40
CA LYS A 32 7.95 11.23 -13.65
C LYS A 32 7.41 9.82 -13.87
N SER A 33 7.43 8.97 -12.84
CA SER A 33 6.91 7.60 -12.90
C SER A 33 5.42 7.54 -13.27
N VAL A 34 4.63 8.52 -12.82
CA VAL A 34 3.21 8.67 -13.15
C VAL A 34 3.00 9.05 -14.62
N VAL A 35 3.88 9.88 -15.19
CA VAL A 35 3.85 10.23 -16.62
C VAL A 35 4.30 9.04 -17.48
N ASP A 36 5.36 8.36 -17.07
CA ASP A 36 5.93 7.22 -17.79
C ASP A 36 5.06 5.96 -17.72
N GLY A 37 4.15 5.88 -16.75
CA GLY A 37 3.29 4.71 -16.54
C GLY A 37 3.97 3.56 -15.79
N ASN A 38 5.09 3.80 -15.12
CA ASN A 38 5.83 2.81 -14.32
C ASN A 38 5.93 3.29 -12.88
N ILE A 39 4.79 3.28 -12.17
CA ILE A 39 4.61 3.96 -10.89
C ILE A 39 5.20 3.11 -9.78
N SER A 40 6.11 3.67 -8.97
CA SER A 40 6.78 2.92 -7.90
C SER A 40 6.51 3.50 -6.51
N LEU A 41 6.31 2.60 -5.54
CA LEU A 41 6.09 2.91 -4.12
C LEU A 41 6.87 1.90 -3.27
N ILE A 42 7.24 2.27 -2.05
CA ILE A 42 7.70 1.31 -1.04
C ILE A 42 6.52 0.87 -0.20
N LEU A 43 6.29 -0.44 -0.11
CA LEU A 43 5.25 -1.02 0.73
C LEU A 43 5.75 -1.20 2.17
N PRO A 44 4.83 -1.27 3.15
CA PRO A 44 5.17 -1.71 4.51
C PRO A 44 5.85 -3.08 4.51
N THR A 45 6.71 -3.30 5.51
CA THR A 45 7.46 -4.57 5.65
C THR A 45 6.57 -5.78 5.93
N GLU A 46 5.36 -5.54 6.43
CA GLU A 46 4.34 -6.56 6.67
C GLU A 46 3.73 -7.11 5.38
N ILE A 47 3.85 -6.38 4.26
CA ILE A 47 3.32 -6.82 2.96
C ILE A 47 4.30 -7.76 2.30
N THR A 48 3.84 -8.99 2.07
CA THR A 48 4.62 -10.06 1.44
C THR A 48 4.43 -10.09 -0.07
N ASN A 49 5.31 -10.84 -0.76
CA ASN A 49 5.13 -11.11 -2.18
C ASN A 49 3.82 -11.87 -2.47
N ASP A 50 3.43 -12.78 -1.57
CA ASP A 50 2.17 -13.52 -1.69
C ASP A 50 0.97 -12.58 -1.64
N ASP A 51 0.98 -11.57 -0.77
CA ASP A 51 -0.06 -10.54 -0.69
C ASP A 51 -0.13 -9.72 -1.99
N VAL A 52 1.03 -9.27 -2.48
CA VAL A 52 1.12 -8.55 -3.75
C VAL A 52 0.53 -9.40 -4.88
N GLN A 53 0.98 -10.64 -5.05
CA GLN A 53 0.49 -11.53 -6.12
C GLN A 53 -1.01 -11.83 -5.98
N LYS A 54 -1.47 -12.07 -4.76
CA LYS A 54 -2.88 -12.36 -4.45
C LYS A 54 -3.80 -11.24 -4.92
N TYR A 55 -3.41 -9.98 -4.75
CA TYR A 55 -4.26 -8.84 -5.12
C TYR A 55 -4.01 -8.32 -6.54
N SER A 56 -2.77 -8.41 -7.06
CA SER A 56 -2.44 -7.96 -8.41
C SER A 56 -3.24 -8.65 -9.50
N LYS A 57 -3.56 -9.94 -9.31
CA LYS A 57 -4.33 -10.73 -10.31
C LYS A 57 -5.71 -10.14 -10.64
N TYR A 58 -6.29 -9.32 -9.77
CA TYR A 58 -7.60 -8.68 -9.99
C TYR A 58 -7.51 -7.42 -10.85
N TYR A 59 -6.32 -6.90 -11.12
CA TYR A 59 -6.12 -5.59 -11.74
C TYR A 59 -5.26 -5.64 -13.02
N THR A 60 -5.05 -6.82 -13.59
CA THR A 60 -4.20 -7.03 -14.78
C THR A 60 -4.67 -6.26 -16.02
N SER A 61 -5.95 -5.91 -16.12
CA SER A 61 -6.46 -5.03 -17.18
C SER A 61 -5.99 -3.58 -17.05
N PHE A 62 -5.48 -3.18 -15.89
CA PHE A 62 -5.03 -1.82 -15.59
C PHE A 62 -3.52 -1.71 -15.47
N PHE A 63 -2.87 -2.69 -14.83
CA PHE A 63 -1.42 -2.72 -14.64
C PHE A 63 -0.90 -4.14 -14.33
N ASN A 64 0.40 -4.33 -14.54
CA ASN A 64 1.16 -5.47 -14.02
C ASN A 64 2.07 -5.03 -12.88
N THR A 65 2.19 -5.82 -11.82
CA THR A 65 3.05 -5.49 -10.68
C THR A 65 4.38 -6.21 -10.74
N SER A 66 5.46 -5.50 -10.42
CA SER A 66 6.77 -6.06 -10.10
C SER A 66 7.08 -5.73 -8.64
N PHE A 67 7.49 -6.70 -7.84
CA PHE A 67 7.80 -6.50 -6.43
C PHE A 67 9.23 -6.92 -6.13
N ASN A 68 9.97 -6.05 -5.45
CA ASN A 68 11.31 -6.34 -4.95
C ASN A 68 11.24 -6.55 -3.44
N GLU A 69 11.31 -7.81 -3.01
CA GLU A 69 11.22 -8.19 -1.60
C GLU A 69 12.32 -7.57 -0.73
N LYS A 70 13.51 -7.29 -1.28
CA LYS A 70 14.61 -6.72 -0.48
C LYS A 70 14.37 -5.25 -0.13
N SER A 71 13.80 -4.49 -1.07
CA SER A 71 13.51 -3.06 -0.86
C SER A 71 12.05 -2.78 -0.52
N HIS A 72 11.20 -3.81 -0.52
CA HIS A 72 9.74 -3.69 -0.49
C HIS A 72 9.17 -2.75 -1.55
N GLN A 73 9.90 -2.51 -2.64
CA GLN A 73 9.42 -1.65 -3.71
C GLN A 73 8.46 -2.43 -4.60
N VAL A 74 7.25 -1.90 -4.76
CA VAL A 74 6.32 -2.32 -5.80
C VAL A 74 6.37 -1.32 -6.96
N THR A 75 6.37 -1.84 -8.17
CA THR A 75 6.25 -1.07 -9.42
C THR A 75 4.99 -1.51 -10.15
N PHE A 76 4.10 -0.57 -10.45
CA PHE A 76 2.92 -0.74 -11.28
C PHE A 76 3.25 -0.33 -12.72
N ASN A 77 3.36 -1.32 -13.60
CA ASN A 77 3.54 -1.11 -15.04
C ASN A 77 2.16 -1.00 -15.68
N MET A 78 1.72 0.21 -15.98
CA MET A 78 0.38 0.52 -16.46
C MET A 78 0.13 -0.09 -17.85
N VAL A 79 -1.00 -0.78 -18.03
CA VAL A 79 -1.48 -1.22 -19.35
C VAL A 79 -2.03 -0.02 -20.12
N ASN A 80 -2.82 0.82 -19.43
CA ASN A 80 -3.24 2.13 -19.90
C ASN A 80 -2.93 3.17 -18.83
N ASN A 81 -2.22 4.24 -19.19
CA ASN A 81 -1.83 5.28 -18.26
C ASN A 81 -2.82 6.47 -18.26
N ASP A 82 -4.12 6.18 -18.24
CA ASP A 82 -5.15 7.20 -18.06
C ASP A 82 -5.46 7.41 -16.56
N PRO A 83 -6.05 8.57 -16.17
CA PRO A 83 -6.35 8.87 -14.77
C PRO A 83 -7.25 7.84 -14.07
N LYS A 84 -8.16 7.16 -14.78
CA LYS A 84 -9.04 6.15 -14.18
C LYS A 84 -8.25 4.88 -13.88
N SER A 85 -7.43 4.43 -14.81
CA SER A 85 -6.55 3.27 -14.61
C SER A 85 -5.59 3.47 -13.45
N ARG A 86 -4.98 4.66 -13.33
CA ARG A 86 -4.11 4.99 -12.19
C ARG A 86 -4.82 4.94 -10.84
N ARG A 87 -6.08 5.37 -10.76
CA ARG A 87 -6.87 5.31 -9.51
C ARG A 87 -7.11 3.87 -9.04
N VAL A 88 -7.00 2.87 -9.91
CA VAL A 88 -7.13 1.46 -9.50
C VAL A 88 -5.99 1.02 -8.59
N ILE A 89 -4.81 1.66 -8.66
CA ILE A 89 -3.69 1.41 -7.75
C ILE A 89 -4.12 1.60 -6.29
N ILE A 90 -4.97 2.59 -6.00
CA ILE A 90 -5.49 2.85 -4.65
C ILE A 90 -6.23 1.62 -4.12
N ARG A 91 -7.05 0.95 -4.94
CA ARG A 91 -7.79 -0.26 -4.54
C ARG A 91 -6.86 -1.43 -4.23
N PHE A 92 -5.77 -1.56 -4.99
CA PHE A 92 -4.72 -2.54 -4.69
C PHE A 92 -4.08 -2.24 -3.33
N LEU A 93 -3.72 -0.98 -3.06
CA LEU A 93 -3.12 -0.58 -1.79
C LEU A 93 -4.07 -0.83 -0.61
N SER A 94 -5.35 -0.44 -0.73
CA SER A 94 -6.36 -0.69 0.30
C SER A 94 -6.62 -2.18 0.53
N ALA A 95 -6.59 -3.01 -0.51
CA ALA A 95 -6.74 -4.46 -0.37
C ALA A 95 -5.57 -5.10 0.40
N ASN A 96 -4.39 -4.51 0.33
CA ASN A 96 -3.23 -4.86 1.14
C ASN A 96 -3.28 -4.22 2.55
N GLY A 97 -4.36 -3.52 2.93
CA GLY A 97 -4.49 -2.90 4.25
C GLY A 97 -3.75 -1.57 4.40
N ILE A 98 -3.22 -1.01 3.32
CA ILE A 98 -2.54 0.28 3.32
C ILE A 98 -3.59 1.39 3.33
N GLN A 99 -3.42 2.35 4.23
CA GLN A 99 -4.39 3.42 4.48
C GLN A 99 -3.91 4.78 4.01
N PHE A 100 -2.59 4.99 3.95
CA PHE A 100 -2.00 6.27 3.55
C PHE A 100 -0.86 6.08 2.56
N ALA A 101 -0.69 7.08 1.70
CA ALA A 101 0.54 7.30 0.95
C ALA A 101 1.31 8.46 1.56
N ARG A 102 2.54 8.21 2.01
CA ARG A 102 3.42 9.21 2.60
C ARG A 102 4.38 9.78 1.56
N ILE A 103 4.52 11.10 1.56
CA ILE A 103 5.50 11.85 0.78
C ILE A 103 6.17 12.90 1.68
N GLY A 104 7.46 12.68 1.98
CA GLY A 104 8.16 13.46 3.00
C GLY A 104 7.44 13.38 4.36
N SER A 105 7.05 14.53 4.92
CA SER A 105 6.29 14.64 6.18
C SER A 105 4.76 14.56 6.01
N ASN A 106 4.26 14.53 4.77
CA ASN A 106 2.82 14.53 4.50
C ASN A 106 2.32 13.10 4.29
N ALA A 107 1.27 12.70 5.00
CA ALA A 107 0.54 11.47 4.77
C ALA A 107 -0.82 11.79 4.15
N LEU A 108 -1.09 11.23 2.97
CA LEU A 108 -2.34 11.42 2.25
C LEU A 108 -3.20 10.16 2.39
N PRO A 109 -4.47 10.25 2.81
CA PRO A 109 -5.35 9.09 2.86
C PRO A 109 -5.64 8.58 1.44
N LEU A 110 -5.74 7.25 1.33
CA LEU A 110 -6.02 6.52 0.09
C LEU A 110 -7.51 6.47 -0.25
#